data_AF-F8SS88-F1
#
_entry.id   AF-F8SS88-F1
#
_cell.length_a   1.000
_cell.length_b   1.000
_cell.length_c   1.000
_cell.angle_alpha   90.00
_cell.angle_beta   90.00
_cell.angle_gamma   90.00
#
_symmetry.space_group_name_H-M   'P 1'
#
loop_
_entity.id
_entity.type
_entity.pdbx_description
1 polymer ?
#
loop_
_entity_poly.entity_id
_entity_poly.type
_entity_poly.pdbx_seq_one_letter_code
_entity_poly.pdbx_strand_id
1 'polypeptide(L)'
;RERRDLILNFAQQNSFKVFFVESVCDDPDVIAANIMEVKVSSPDYPERNRENVMEDFLKRIECYKVTYRPLDPDNYDKDLSFIKVINVGQRFLVNRVQDYIQSKIVYYLMNIHVQPRTIYLCRHGESEFNLVGKIGGDSGLSARGKQFAQALRNFLKEQEIADLKVWTSQLKRTIQTAESLGVTYEQWKILNEIDAGVCEEMTYAEIEKRYPEEFALRDQDKYLYRYPGGESYQDLVQRLEPVIMEL
;
A
#
# COMPACT_ATOMS: atom_id res chain seq x y z
N ARG A 1 -9.97 -8.87 -29.80
CA ARG A 1 -8.81 -9.61 -30.30
C ARG A 1 -7.91 -8.69 -31.12
N GLU A 2 -8.39 -8.18 -32.25
CA GLU A 2 -7.64 -7.25 -33.12
C GLU A 2 -6.93 -6.09 -32.39
N ARG A 3 -7.60 -5.45 -31.42
CA ARG A 3 -6.98 -4.39 -30.62
C ARG A 3 -5.78 -4.88 -29.79
N ARG A 4 -5.83 -6.10 -29.23
CA ARG A 4 -4.70 -6.69 -28.50
C ARG A 4 -3.59 -7.07 -29.48
N ASP A 5 -3.92 -7.61 -30.65
CA ASP A 5 -2.92 -7.95 -31.67
C ASP A 5 -2.16 -6.72 -32.15
N LEU A 6 -2.84 -5.57 -32.29
CA LEU A 6 -2.21 -4.28 -32.58
C LEU A 6 -1.20 -3.88 -31.47
N ILE A 7 -1.57 -4.03 -30.20
CA ILE A 7 -0.70 -3.73 -29.05
C ILE A 7 0.51 -4.69 -29.03
N LEU A 8 0.30 -5.98 -29.29
CA LEU A 8 1.36 -6.98 -29.34
C LEU A 8 2.35 -6.70 -30.47
N ASN A 9 1.86 -6.37 -31.67
CA ASN A 9 2.69 -5.99 -32.81
C ASN A 9 3.55 -4.76 -32.49
N PHE A 10 2.94 -3.73 -31.89
CA PHE A 10 3.65 -2.54 -31.45
C PHE A 10 4.74 -2.88 -30.41
N ALA A 11 4.42 -3.67 -29.39
CA ALA A 11 5.36 -4.04 -28.35
C ALA A 11 6.54 -4.86 -28.92
N GLN A 12 6.26 -5.78 -29.83
CA GLN A 12 7.28 -6.58 -30.50
C GLN A 12 8.24 -5.71 -31.32
N GLN A 13 7.72 -4.73 -32.09
CA GLN A 13 8.53 -3.80 -32.87
C GLN A 13 9.46 -2.95 -32.00
N ASN A 14 9.07 -2.68 -30.74
CA ASN A 14 9.83 -1.86 -29.80
C ASN A 14 10.55 -2.68 -28.72
N SER A 15 10.60 -4.00 -28.84
CA SER A 15 11.24 -4.90 -27.87
C SER A 15 10.69 -4.77 -26.43
N PHE A 16 9.41 -4.45 -26.29
CA PHE A 16 8.73 -4.42 -24.99
C PHE A 16 8.10 -5.78 -24.68
N LYS A 17 8.19 -6.21 -23.42
CA LYS A 17 7.36 -7.30 -22.90
C LYS A 17 5.94 -6.79 -22.67
N VAL A 18 4.96 -7.69 -22.77
CA VAL A 18 3.55 -7.37 -22.52
C VAL A 18 3.00 -8.34 -21.48
N PHE A 19 2.33 -7.79 -20.47
CA PHE A 19 1.61 -8.54 -19.44
C PHE A 19 0.19 -7.99 -19.34
N PHE A 20 -0.82 -8.80 -19.65
CA PHE A 20 -2.22 -8.34 -19.60
C PHE A 20 -2.83 -8.57 -18.21
N VAL A 21 -3.63 -7.61 -17.76
CA VAL A 21 -4.49 -7.73 -16.58
C VAL A 21 -5.93 -7.60 -17.07
N GLU A 22 -6.69 -8.69 -17.03
CA GLU A 22 -8.10 -8.70 -17.42
C GLU A 22 -8.98 -8.81 -16.17
N SER A 23 -9.76 -7.77 -15.89
CA SER A 23 -10.79 -7.80 -14.84
C SER A 23 -12.10 -8.33 -15.43
N VAL A 24 -12.59 -9.45 -14.88
CA VAL A 24 -13.86 -10.06 -15.29
C VAL A 24 -14.80 -10.02 -14.09
N CYS A 25 -15.92 -9.33 -14.21
CA CYS A 25 -16.96 -9.29 -13.18
C CYS A 25 -18.29 -9.62 -13.83
N ASP A 26 -18.93 -10.70 -13.40
CA ASP A 26 -20.29 -11.07 -13.80
C ASP A 26 -21.33 -10.87 -12.69
N ASP A 27 -20.88 -10.49 -11.49
CA ASP A 27 -21.73 -10.14 -10.36
C ASP A 27 -22.43 -8.77 -10.60
N PRO A 28 -23.78 -8.75 -10.73
CA PRO A 28 -24.52 -7.52 -11.01
C PRO A 28 -24.48 -6.52 -9.85
N ASP A 29 -24.37 -6.98 -8.60
CA ASP A 29 -24.36 -6.10 -7.43
C ASP A 29 -23.04 -5.34 -7.35
N VAL A 30 -21.93 -6.02 -7.64
CA VAL A 30 -20.61 -5.40 -7.75
C VAL A 30 -20.55 -4.40 -8.90
N ILE A 31 -21.12 -4.74 -10.06
CA ILE A 31 -21.19 -3.83 -11.21
C ILE A 31 -21.98 -2.57 -10.84
N ALA A 32 -23.14 -2.74 -10.21
CA ALA A 32 -23.97 -1.61 -9.78
C ALA A 32 -23.24 -0.73 -8.76
N ALA A 33 -22.59 -1.32 -7.75
CA ALA A 33 -21.80 -0.59 -6.75
C ALA A 33 -20.68 0.24 -7.40
N ASN A 34 -19.92 -0.38 -8.32
CA ASN A 34 -18.84 0.30 -9.04
C ASN A 34 -19.37 1.49 -9.86
N ILE A 35 -20.48 1.35 -10.57
CA ILE A 35 -21.08 2.44 -11.36
C ILE A 35 -21.49 3.59 -10.42
N MET A 36 -22.12 3.27 -9.30
CA MET A 36 -22.56 4.29 -8.32
C MET A 36 -21.40 5.06 -7.72
N GLU A 37 -20.28 4.38 -7.42
CA GLU A 37 -19.12 4.99 -6.77
C GLU A 37 -18.35 5.92 -7.72
N VAL A 38 -18.04 5.46 -8.95
CA VAL A 38 -17.08 6.16 -9.82
C VAL A 38 -17.70 6.83 -11.06
N LYS A 39 -18.92 6.46 -11.47
CA LYS A 39 -19.53 7.00 -12.70
C LYS A 39 -20.49 8.15 -12.44
N VAL A 40 -21.16 8.16 -11.30
CA VAL A 40 -22.02 9.28 -10.87
C VAL A 40 -21.23 10.57 -10.66
N SER A 41 -19.95 10.46 -10.29
CA SER A 41 -19.01 11.57 -10.07
C SER A 41 -18.07 11.82 -11.26
N SER A 42 -18.21 11.04 -12.35
CA SER A 42 -17.32 11.10 -13.51
C SER A 42 -17.56 12.38 -14.33
N PRO A 43 -16.51 13.01 -14.88
CA PRO A 43 -16.65 14.14 -15.80
C PRO A 43 -17.39 13.79 -17.10
N ASP A 44 -17.52 12.49 -17.43
CA ASP A 44 -18.30 12.01 -18.58
C ASP A 44 -19.81 12.28 -18.46
N TYR A 45 -20.32 12.52 -17.24
CA TYR A 45 -21.74 12.74 -16.97
C TYR A 45 -21.97 14.17 -16.43
N PRO A 46 -22.42 15.11 -17.27
CA PRO A 46 -22.56 16.53 -16.90
C PRO A 46 -23.74 16.80 -15.94
N GLU A 47 -24.74 15.92 -15.90
CA GLU A 47 -25.89 16.03 -14.99
C GLU A 47 -25.92 14.91 -13.95
N ARG A 48 -26.24 15.28 -12.70
CA ARG A 48 -26.21 14.41 -11.51
C ARG A 48 -27.47 13.55 -11.34
N ASN A 49 -28.22 13.25 -12.40
CA ASN A 49 -29.35 12.33 -12.26
C ASN A 49 -28.83 10.88 -12.29
N ARG A 50 -28.67 10.32 -11.08
CA ARG A 50 -28.07 9.00 -10.83
C ARG A 50 -28.74 7.88 -11.62
N GLU A 51 -30.05 7.94 -11.79
CA GLU A 51 -30.82 6.91 -12.51
C GLU A 51 -30.49 6.91 -14.00
N ASN A 52 -30.40 8.09 -14.61
CA ASN A 52 -30.06 8.23 -16.03
C ASN A 52 -28.61 7.80 -16.33
N VAL A 53 -27.67 8.07 -15.40
CA VAL A 53 -26.27 7.64 -15.51
C VAL A 53 -26.16 6.11 -15.46
N MET A 54 -26.88 5.47 -14.55
CA MET A 54 -26.90 4.02 -14.42
C MET A 54 -27.44 3.35 -15.69
N GLU A 55 -28.59 3.80 -16.19
CA GLU A 55 -29.21 3.23 -17.40
C GLU A 55 -28.33 3.36 -18.64
N ASP A 56 -27.74 4.55 -18.84
CA ASP A 56 -26.81 4.79 -19.95
C ASP A 56 -25.56 3.92 -19.85
N PHE A 57 -24.97 3.82 -18.66
CA PHE A 57 -23.75 3.03 -18.47
C PHE A 57 -23.99 1.53 -18.67
N LEU A 58 -25.15 1.02 -18.23
CA LEU A 58 -25.56 -0.36 -18.51
C LEU A 58 -25.71 -0.62 -20.01
N LYS A 59 -26.34 0.30 -20.77
CA LYS A 59 -26.41 0.20 -22.24
C LYS A 59 -25.01 0.20 -22.87
N ARG A 60 -24.10 1.03 -22.35
CA ARG A 60 -22.71 1.08 -22.83
C ARG A 60 -21.97 -0.25 -22.58
N ILE A 61 -22.19 -0.90 -21.44
CA ILE A 61 -21.66 -2.24 -21.18
C ILE A 61 -22.19 -3.25 -22.21
N GLU A 62 -23.49 -3.24 -22.52
CA GLU A 62 -24.07 -4.12 -23.54
C GLU A 62 -23.43 -3.92 -24.91
N CYS A 63 -23.15 -2.66 -25.31
CA CYS A 63 -22.42 -2.38 -26.56
C CYS A 63 -21.04 -3.05 -26.59
N TYR A 64 -20.30 -3.06 -25.47
CA TYR A 64 -18.99 -3.74 -25.41
C TYR A 64 -19.14 -5.26 -25.42
N LYS A 65 -20.18 -5.82 -24.80
CA LYS A 65 -20.41 -7.29 -24.77
C LYS A 65 -20.53 -7.89 -26.17
N VAL A 66 -21.10 -7.18 -27.14
CA VAL A 66 -21.28 -7.66 -28.53
C VAL A 66 -19.96 -8.10 -29.17
N THR A 67 -18.86 -7.39 -28.87
CA THR A 67 -17.55 -7.64 -29.50
C THR A 67 -16.50 -8.16 -28.51
N TYR A 68 -16.87 -8.29 -27.23
CA TYR A 68 -15.96 -8.74 -26.18
C TYR A 68 -15.56 -10.19 -26.40
N ARG A 69 -14.24 -10.40 -26.46
CA ARG A 69 -13.62 -11.72 -26.52
C ARG A 69 -12.62 -11.81 -25.36
N PRO A 70 -12.97 -12.54 -24.29
CA PRO A 70 -12.09 -12.68 -23.13
C PRO A 70 -10.76 -13.33 -23.52
N LEU A 71 -9.73 -13.20 -22.69
CA LEU A 71 -8.50 -13.97 -22.88
C LEU A 71 -8.81 -15.48 -22.80
N ASP A 72 -8.23 -16.28 -23.67
CA ASP A 72 -8.46 -17.71 -23.78
C ASP A 72 -7.13 -18.47 -23.57
N PRO A 73 -6.82 -18.90 -22.33
CA PRO A 73 -5.56 -19.58 -22.02
C PRO A 73 -5.41 -20.95 -22.69
N ASP A 74 -6.51 -21.58 -23.08
CA ASP A 74 -6.50 -22.96 -23.59
C ASP A 74 -6.28 -23.01 -25.10
N ASN A 75 -6.51 -21.89 -25.80
CA ASN A 75 -6.41 -21.83 -27.26
C ASN A 75 -5.71 -20.56 -27.77
N TYR A 76 -6.46 -19.48 -28.05
CA TYR A 76 -5.94 -18.33 -28.80
C TYR A 76 -4.85 -17.55 -28.04
N ASP A 77 -5.01 -17.37 -26.73
CA ASP A 77 -4.13 -16.54 -25.91
C ASP A 77 -3.15 -17.41 -25.05
N LYS A 78 -3.01 -18.70 -25.36
CA LYS A 78 -2.20 -19.68 -24.57
C LYS A 78 -0.73 -19.31 -24.38
N ASP A 79 -0.17 -18.60 -25.35
CA ASP A 79 1.24 -18.18 -25.34
C ASP A 79 1.45 -16.79 -24.72
N LEU A 80 0.36 -16.08 -24.38
CA LEU A 80 0.40 -14.74 -23.78
C LEU A 80 0.61 -14.79 -22.28
N SER A 81 1.32 -13.79 -21.75
CA SER A 81 1.50 -13.59 -20.31
C SER A 81 0.39 -12.70 -19.76
N PHE A 82 -0.41 -13.24 -18.83
CA PHE A 82 -1.53 -12.49 -18.27
C PHE A 82 -2.02 -13.01 -16.93
N ILE A 83 -2.83 -12.18 -16.27
CA ILE A 83 -3.68 -12.53 -15.13
C ILE A 83 -5.11 -12.10 -15.41
N LYS A 84 -6.06 -13.02 -15.20
CA LYS A 84 -7.48 -12.70 -15.07
C LYS A 84 -7.82 -12.55 -13.61
N VAL A 85 -8.40 -11.41 -13.24
CA VAL A 85 -8.93 -11.13 -11.91
C VAL A 85 -10.44 -11.27 -12.01
N ILE A 86 -11.00 -12.31 -11.40
CA ILE A 86 -12.42 -12.67 -11.55
C ILE A 86 -13.17 -12.30 -10.27
N ASN A 87 -14.28 -11.59 -10.45
CA ASN A 87 -15.18 -11.12 -9.40
C ASN A 87 -14.42 -10.45 -8.25
N VAL A 88 -13.64 -9.43 -8.63
CA VAL A 88 -12.90 -8.54 -7.71
C VAL A 88 -11.96 -9.30 -6.78
N GLY A 89 -11.24 -10.26 -7.34
CA GLY A 89 -10.20 -11.02 -6.63
C GLY A 89 -10.69 -12.28 -5.94
N GLN A 90 -11.95 -12.70 -6.15
CA GLN A 90 -12.42 -14.01 -5.67
C GLN A 90 -11.67 -15.19 -6.31
N ARG A 91 -11.31 -15.06 -7.60
CA ARG A 91 -10.53 -16.08 -8.31
C ARG A 91 -9.55 -15.43 -9.27
N PHE A 92 -8.45 -16.14 -9.51
CA PHE A 92 -7.41 -15.72 -10.44
C PHE A 92 -7.10 -16.83 -11.43
N LEU A 93 -6.81 -16.45 -12.67
CA LEU A 93 -6.19 -17.34 -13.66
C LEU A 93 -4.93 -16.65 -14.16
N VAL A 94 -3.78 -17.24 -13.89
CA VAL A 94 -2.46 -16.69 -14.27
C VAL A 94 -1.86 -17.57 -15.35
N ASN A 95 -1.43 -16.98 -16.46
CA ASN A 95 -0.79 -17.69 -17.56
C ASN A 95 0.59 -17.11 -17.84
N ARG A 96 1.59 -18.00 -17.95
CA ARG A 96 2.97 -17.72 -18.41
C ARG A 96 3.63 -16.45 -17.84
N VAL A 97 3.82 -16.39 -16.53
CA VAL A 97 4.67 -15.37 -15.89
C VAL A 97 6.12 -15.52 -16.39
N GLN A 98 6.70 -14.44 -16.93
CA GLN A 98 8.00 -14.48 -17.64
C GLN A 98 9.18 -14.04 -16.77
N ASP A 99 8.94 -13.21 -15.75
CA ASP A 99 10.00 -12.61 -14.96
C ASP A 99 9.54 -12.20 -13.55
N TYR A 100 10.50 -11.69 -12.79
CA TYR A 100 10.30 -11.25 -11.41
C TYR A 100 9.23 -10.15 -11.29
N ILE A 101 9.26 -9.12 -12.16
CA ILE A 101 8.30 -8.02 -12.05
C ILE A 101 6.86 -8.48 -12.31
N GLN A 102 6.64 -9.37 -13.29
CA GLN A 102 5.32 -9.96 -13.51
C GLN A 102 4.86 -10.81 -12.32
N SER A 103 5.78 -11.55 -11.68
CA SER A 103 5.44 -12.32 -10.47
C SER A 103 5.03 -11.42 -9.29
N LYS A 104 5.69 -10.27 -9.11
CA LYS A 104 5.33 -9.27 -8.09
C LYS A 104 4.00 -8.58 -8.40
N ILE A 105 3.71 -8.30 -9.67
CA ILE A 105 2.38 -7.79 -10.10
C ILE A 105 1.28 -8.80 -9.75
N VAL A 106 1.48 -10.08 -10.07
CA VAL A 106 0.53 -11.15 -9.71
C VAL A 106 0.33 -11.21 -8.21
N TYR A 107 1.43 -11.26 -7.44
CA TYR A 107 1.38 -11.29 -5.98
C TYR A 107 0.63 -10.08 -5.41
N TYR A 108 0.89 -8.86 -5.90
CA TYR A 108 0.17 -7.66 -5.49
C TYR A 108 -1.34 -7.77 -5.77
N LEU A 109 -1.72 -8.12 -7.01
CA LEU A 109 -3.12 -8.25 -7.40
C LEU A 109 -3.89 -9.32 -6.62
N MET A 110 -3.20 -10.34 -6.11
CA MET A 110 -3.80 -11.40 -5.29
C MET A 110 -4.05 -11.01 -3.83
N ASN A 111 -3.43 -9.93 -3.33
CA ASN A 111 -3.55 -9.53 -1.93
C ASN A 111 -4.36 -8.22 -1.74
N ILE A 112 -4.68 -7.50 -2.81
CA ILE A 112 -5.56 -6.32 -2.72
C ILE A 112 -7.03 -6.72 -2.64
N HIS A 113 -7.83 -5.91 -1.94
CA HIS A 113 -9.28 -6.02 -1.93
C HIS A 113 -9.93 -4.63 -1.96
N VAL A 114 -11.13 -4.55 -2.54
CA VAL A 114 -11.87 -3.28 -2.71
C VAL A 114 -12.85 -2.98 -1.57
N GLN A 115 -12.99 -3.90 -0.61
CA GLN A 115 -13.90 -3.68 0.51
C GLN A 115 -13.49 -2.41 1.29
N PRO A 116 -14.42 -1.49 1.57
CA PRO A 116 -14.12 -0.28 2.31
C PRO A 116 -13.50 -0.59 3.66
N ARG A 117 -12.38 0.06 3.97
CA ARG A 117 -11.69 -0.02 5.26
C ARG A 117 -10.99 1.30 5.57
N THR A 118 -10.68 1.52 6.84
CA THR A 118 -9.94 2.70 7.30
C THR A 118 -8.63 2.27 7.91
N ILE A 119 -7.53 2.87 7.45
CA ILE A 119 -6.19 2.67 8.01
C ILE A 119 -5.83 3.90 8.84
N TYR A 120 -5.48 3.69 10.11
CA TYR A 120 -5.02 4.73 11.02
C TYR A 120 -3.51 4.63 11.20
N LEU A 121 -2.80 5.72 10.91
CA LEU A 121 -1.36 5.81 11.12
C LEU A 121 -1.07 6.89 12.17
N CYS A 122 -0.33 6.53 13.20
CA CYS A 122 0.21 7.47 14.16
C CYS A 122 1.61 7.02 14.61
N ARG A 123 2.41 7.96 15.12
CA ARG A 123 3.65 7.62 15.81
C ARG A 123 3.33 7.13 17.21
N HIS A 124 4.34 6.58 17.88
CA HIS A 124 4.31 6.43 19.34
C HIS A 124 4.03 7.78 20.02
N GLY A 125 3.51 7.74 21.25
CA GLY A 125 3.51 8.93 22.11
C GLY A 125 4.92 9.48 22.30
N GLU A 126 5.06 10.77 22.60
CA GLU A 126 6.37 11.39 22.83
C GLU A 126 7.25 10.56 23.78
N SER A 127 8.51 10.33 23.39
CA SER A 127 9.49 9.58 24.19
C SER A 127 10.47 10.48 24.93
N GLU A 128 11.21 9.92 25.89
CA GLU A 128 12.28 10.64 26.59
C GLU A 128 13.36 11.14 25.61
N PHE A 129 13.72 10.36 24.59
CA PHE A 129 14.66 10.80 23.56
C PHE A 129 14.12 11.93 22.68
N ASN A 130 12.80 12.00 22.46
CA ASN A 130 12.23 13.14 21.75
C ASN A 130 12.41 14.44 22.55
N LEU A 131 12.27 14.41 23.88
CA LEU A 131 12.46 15.59 24.74
C LEU A 131 13.88 16.16 24.66
N VAL A 132 14.88 15.30 24.52
CA VAL A 132 16.29 15.69 24.42
C VAL A 132 16.81 15.76 22.98
N GLY A 133 15.94 15.58 21.98
CA GLY A 133 16.30 15.67 20.56
C GLY A 133 17.22 14.57 20.04
N LYS A 134 17.26 13.41 20.70
CA LYS A 134 18.05 12.24 20.29
C LYS A 134 17.30 11.38 19.28
N ILE A 135 18.03 10.85 18.29
CA ILE A 135 17.49 9.90 17.30
C ILE A 135 17.73 8.44 17.73
N GLY A 136 16.97 7.51 17.15
CA GLY A 136 17.13 6.09 17.43
C GLY A 136 16.77 5.67 18.85
N GLY A 137 17.46 4.64 19.35
CA GLY A 137 17.37 4.09 20.69
C GLY A 137 16.04 3.42 21.03
N ASP A 138 15.92 3.00 22.29
CA ASP A 138 14.74 2.31 22.84
C ASP A 138 14.21 2.97 24.13
N SER A 139 14.20 4.30 24.14
CA SER A 139 13.65 5.09 25.24
C SER A 139 12.14 4.87 25.39
N GLY A 140 11.64 4.89 26.62
CA GLY A 140 10.20 4.83 26.92
C GLY A 140 9.46 6.15 26.69
N LEU A 141 8.15 6.13 26.92
CA LEU A 141 7.26 7.30 26.82
C LEU A 141 7.54 8.34 27.91
N SER A 142 7.50 9.62 27.52
CA SER A 142 7.43 10.76 28.43
C SER A 142 6.07 10.81 29.15
N ALA A 143 5.95 11.71 30.13
CA ALA A 143 4.66 11.98 30.78
C ALA A 143 3.58 12.40 29.77
N ARG A 144 3.92 13.22 28.77
CA ARG A 144 3.00 13.61 27.69
C ARG A 144 2.73 12.46 26.73
N GLY A 145 3.72 11.61 26.45
CA GLY A 145 3.53 10.40 25.65
C GLY A 145 2.50 9.44 26.25
N LYS A 146 2.50 9.27 27.58
CA LYS A 146 1.49 8.47 28.29
C LYS A 146 0.09 9.11 28.21
N GLN A 147 0.00 10.44 28.31
CA GLN A 147 -1.26 11.16 28.12
C GLN A 147 -1.79 10.98 26.69
N PHE A 148 -0.93 11.04 25.68
CA PHE A 148 -1.29 10.75 24.29
C PHE A 148 -1.86 9.33 24.15
N ALA A 149 -1.22 8.32 24.74
CA ALA A 149 -1.68 6.94 24.65
C ALA A 149 -3.09 6.76 25.26
N GLN A 150 -3.39 7.47 26.36
CA GLN A 150 -4.72 7.48 26.95
C GLN A 150 -5.75 8.24 26.09
N ALA A 151 -5.36 9.33 25.44
CA ALA A 151 -6.22 10.05 24.50
C ALA A 151 -6.51 9.19 23.25
N LEU A 152 -5.51 8.47 22.73
CA LEU A 152 -5.66 7.54 21.62
C LEU A 152 -6.64 6.41 21.97
N ARG A 153 -6.57 5.89 23.20
CA ARG A 153 -7.57 4.92 23.68
C ARG A 153 -8.99 5.46 23.61
N ASN A 154 -9.20 6.69 24.09
CA ASN A 154 -10.54 7.30 24.09
C ASN A 154 -11.01 7.55 22.66
N PHE A 155 -10.14 8.06 21.79
CA PHE A 155 -10.42 8.23 20.37
C PHE A 155 -10.86 6.92 19.72
N LEU A 156 -10.12 5.82 19.89
CA LEU A 156 -10.48 4.53 19.29
C LEU A 156 -11.81 3.97 19.83
N LYS A 157 -12.13 4.21 21.10
CA LYS A 157 -13.44 3.86 21.67
C LYS A 157 -14.57 4.66 21.04
N GLU A 158 -14.36 5.95 20.80
CA GLU A 158 -15.35 6.83 20.17
C GLU A 158 -15.58 6.50 18.69
N GLN A 159 -14.57 5.93 18.01
CA GLN A 159 -14.71 5.50 16.62
C GLN A 159 -15.48 4.18 16.46
N GLU A 160 -15.64 3.38 17.52
CA GLU A 160 -16.35 2.09 17.52
C GLU A 160 -15.96 1.17 16.34
N ILE A 161 -14.65 1.09 16.05
CA ILE A 161 -14.13 0.35 14.89
C ILE A 161 -14.27 -1.15 15.12
N ALA A 162 -15.07 -1.82 14.28
CA ALA A 162 -15.20 -3.27 14.28
C ALA A 162 -13.88 -3.94 13.88
N ASP A 163 -13.51 -5.02 14.57
CA ASP A 163 -12.36 -5.88 14.28
C ASP A 163 -11.02 -5.14 14.07
N LEU A 164 -10.80 -4.05 14.82
CA LEU A 164 -9.57 -3.25 14.76
C LEU A 164 -8.33 -4.11 15.07
N LYS A 165 -7.44 -4.25 14.08
CA LYS A 165 -6.08 -4.77 14.27
C LYS A 165 -5.14 -3.63 14.64
N VAL A 166 -4.30 -3.86 15.65
CA VAL A 166 -3.29 -2.90 16.10
C VAL A 166 -1.90 -3.49 15.90
N TRP A 167 -1.06 -2.80 15.15
CA TRP A 167 0.34 -3.19 14.93
C TRP A 167 1.29 -2.17 15.55
N THR A 168 2.39 -2.66 16.10
CA THR A 168 3.46 -1.85 16.66
C THR A 168 4.82 -2.30 16.16
N SER A 169 5.82 -1.43 16.30
CA SER A 169 7.22 -1.87 16.24
C SER A 169 7.58 -2.69 17.49
N GLN A 170 8.76 -3.31 17.50
CA GLN A 170 9.32 -3.94 18.71
C GLN A 170 9.95 -2.93 19.69
N LEU A 171 9.91 -1.63 19.38
CA LEU A 171 10.47 -0.60 20.25
C LEU A 171 9.48 -0.23 21.37
N LYS A 172 10.01 -0.07 22.58
CA LYS A 172 9.27 0.14 23.84
C LYS A 172 8.22 1.24 23.74
N ARG A 173 8.55 2.35 23.07
CA ARG A 173 7.65 3.50 22.90
C ARG A 173 6.37 3.17 22.12
N THR A 174 6.42 2.34 21.08
CA THR A 174 5.20 1.93 20.37
C THR A 174 4.41 0.91 21.18
N ILE A 175 5.12 -0.01 21.86
CA ILE A 175 4.52 -1.03 22.73
C ILE A 175 3.75 -0.36 23.88
N GLN A 176 4.38 0.55 24.64
CA GLN A 176 3.73 1.27 25.75
C GLN A 176 2.53 2.11 25.28
N THR A 177 2.57 2.63 24.05
CA THR A 177 1.43 3.34 23.48
C THR A 177 0.26 2.38 23.27
N ALA A 178 0.49 1.19 22.70
CA ALA A 178 -0.54 0.19 22.45
C ALA A 178 -1.05 -0.52 23.74
N GLU A 179 -0.19 -0.74 24.74
CA GLU A 179 -0.58 -1.30 26.04
C GLU A 179 -1.69 -0.48 26.71
N SER A 180 -1.67 0.85 26.52
CA SER A 180 -2.68 1.76 27.08
C SER A 180 -4.06 1.61 26.44
N LEU A 181 -4.15 1.01 25.25
CA LEU A 181 -5.41 0.88 24.50
C LEU A 181 -6.33 -0.19 25.11
N GLY A 182 -5.75 -1.23 25.73
CA GLY A 182 -6.50 -2.34 26.31
C GLY A 182 -7.07 -3.31 25.26
N VAL A 183 -6.42 -3.42 24.11
CA VAL A 183 -6.73 -4.36 23.01
C VAL A 183 -5.50 -5.22 22.71
N THR A 184 -5.69 -6.33 22.02
CA THR A 184 -4.58 -7.13 21.50
C THR A 184 -3.85 -6.38 20.39
N TYR A 185 -2.53 -6.47 20.37
CA TYR A 185 -1.69 -5.87 19.33
C TYR A 185 -0.58 -6.84 18.93
N GLU A 186 -0.09 -6.69 17.71
CA GLU A 186 0.99 -7.50 17.15
C GLU A 186 2.26 -6.65 16.99
N GLN A 187 3.41 -7.21 17.33
CA GLN A 187 4.69 -6.53 17.24
C GLN A 187 5.46 -6.99 16.02
N TRP A 188 5.84 -6.05 15.17
CA TRP A 188 6.52 -6.30 13.92
C TRP A 188 7.91 -5.67 13.97
N LYS A 189 8.97 -6.49 13.92
CA LYS A 189 10.35 -5.98 13.89
C LYS A 189 10.59 -5.05 12.71
N ILE A 190 9.96 -5.34 11.57
CA ILE A 190 10.06 -4.55 10.35
C ILE A 190 9.34 -3.19 10.44
N LEU A 191 8.58 -2.91 11.50
CA LEU A 191 8.04 -1.59 11.83
C LEU A 191 8.98 -0.76 12.72
N ASN A 192 10.15 -1.28 13.11
CA ASN A 192 11.14 -0.50 13.85
C ASN A 192 11.55 0.75 13.04
N GLU A 193 11.85 1.82 13.76
CA GLU A 193 12.40 3.06 13.19
C GLU A 193 13.65 2.78 12.35
N ILE A 194 13.97 3.69 11.43
CA ILE A 194 15.21 3.64 10.67
C ILE A 194 16.42 3.51 11.60
N ASP A 195 17.30 2.56 11.31
CA ASP A 195 18.53 2.36 12.08
C ASP A 195 19.56 3.45 11.72
N ALA A 196 19.94 4.30 12.68
CA ALA A 196 20.93 5.35 12.49
C ALA A 196 22.38 4.86 12.64
N GLY A 197 22.61 3.56 12.85
CA GLY A 197 23.92 2.95 12.94
C GLY A 197 24.79 3.61 14.01
N VAL A 198 25.98 4.08 13.61
CA VAL A 198 26.91 4.78 14.53
C VAL A 198 26.37 6.11 15.09
N CYS A 199 25.25 6.61 14.56
CA CYS A 199 24.59 7.84 15.00
C CYS A 199 23.39 7.58 15.94
N GLU A 200 23.12 6.32 16.31
CA GLU A 200 22.10 5.98 17.31
C GLU A 200 22.34 6.73 18.63
N GLU A 201 21.25 7.15 19.27
CA GLU A 201 21.23 7.87 20.55
C GLU A 201 21.93 9.25 20.57
N MET A 202 22.26 9.81 19.40
CA MET A 202 22.83 11.15 19.25
C MET A 202 21.77 12.20 18.90
N THR A 203 22.02 13.45 19.25
CA THR A 203 21.30 14.60 18.70
C THR A 203 21.87 14.99 17.34
N TYR A 204 21.08 15.67 16.51
CA TYR A 204 21.58 16.17 15.22
C TYR A 204 22.80 17.10 15.36
N ALA A 205 22.85 17.93 16.41
CA ALA A 205 24.00 18.80 16.68
C ALA A 205 25.27 18.01 17.05
N GLU A 206 25.14 16.89 17.77
CA GLU A 206 26.26 15.99 18.04
C GLU A 206 26.73 15.28 16.77
N ILE A 207 25.80 14.87 15.89
CA ILE A 207 26.12 14.25 14.60
C ILE A 207 26.87 15.24 13.71
N GLU A 208 26.36 16.46 13.54
CA GLU A 208 27.01 17.51 12.75
C GLU A 208 28.42 17.81 13.26
N LYS A 209 28.61 17.84 14.58
CA LYS A 209 29.93 18.08 15.19
C LYS A 209 30.89 16.90 15.03
N ARG A 210 30.42 15.66 15.15
CA ARG A 210 31.25 14.45 15.17
C ARG A 210 31.49 13.85 13.78
N TYR A 211 30.49 13.97 12.90
CA TYR A 211 30.44 13.43 11.55
C TYR A 211 29.93 14.51 10.57
N PRO A 212 30.65 15.63 10.41
CA PRO A 212 30.18 16.77 9.58
C PRO A 212 29.99 16.39 8.11
N GLU A 213 30.83 15.51 7.56
CA GLU A 213 30.72 15.03 6.19
C GLU A 213 29.46 14.18 6.00
N GLU A 214 29.20 13.23 6.90
CA GLU A 214 28.00 12.39 6.89
C GLU A 214 26.71 13.23 7.04
N PHE A 215 26.73 14.23 7.91
CA PHE A 215 25.61 15.16 8.09
C PHE A 215 25.30 15.90 6.78
N ALA A 216 26.33 16.43 6.10
CA ALA A 216 26.18 17.11 4.83
C ALA A 216 25.73 16.18 3.69
N LEU A 217 26.26 14.95 3.62
CA LEU A 217 25.86 13.94 2.64
C LEU A 217 24.39 13.57 2.78
N ARG A 218 23.92 13.41 4.03
CA ARG A 218 22.52 13.13 4.31
C ARG A 218 21.59 14.27 3.91
N ASP A 219 22.02 15.52 4.06
CA ASP A 219 21.21 16.67 3.63
C ASP A 219 21.15 16.82 2.11
N GLN A 220 22.20 16.37 1.39
CA GLN A 220 22.24 16.39 -0.08
C GLN A 220 21.34 15.32 -0.69
N ASP A 221 21.35 14.09 -0.15
CA ASP A 221 20.54 12.99 -0.65
C ASP A 221 19.96 12.15 0.49
N LYS A 222 18.95 12.72 1.16
CA LYS A 222 18.34 12.09 2.33
C LYS A 222 17.71 10.73 2.03
N TYR A 223 17.26 10.48 0.81
CA TYR A 223 16.58 9.23 0.46
C TYR A 223 17.57 8.08 0.27
N LEU A 224 18.67 8.31 -0.45
CA LEU A 224 19.68 7.29 -0.76
C LEU A 224 20.80 7.21 0.27
N TYR A 225 21.02 8.27 1.06
CA TYR A 225 21.99 8.26 2.13
C TYR A 225 21.70 7.12 3.12
N ARG A 226 22.71 6.28 3.36
CA ARG A 226 22.69 5.20 4.33
C ARG A 226 23.61 5.56 5.48
N TYR A 227 23.10 5.57 6.72
CA TYR A 227 23.96 5.77 7.89
C TYR A 227 25.07 4.72 7.95
N PRO A 228 26.30 5.07 8.39
CA PRO A 228 27.35 4.08 8.60
C PRO A 228 26.91 3.03 9.62
N GLY A 229 26.82 1.78 9.20
CA GLY A 229 26.32 0.67 10.02
C GLY A 229 24.81 0.67 10.26
N GLY A 230 24.04 1.50 9.54
CA GLY A 230 22.59 1.61 9.65
C GLY A 230 21.88 1.51 8.29
N GLU A 231 20.76 2.21 8.18
CA GLU A 231 19.83 2.15 7.03
C GLU A 231 19.72 3.48 6.29
N SER A 232 19.25 3.40 5.04
CA SER A 232 18.70 4.50 4.25
C SER A 232 17.16 4.44 4.22
N TYR A 233 16.51 5.49 3.72
CA TYR A 233 15.06 5.41 3.46
C TYR A 233 14.73 4.39 2.36
N GLN A 234 15.64 4.16 1.41
CA GLN A 234 15.47 3.10 0.41
C GLN A 234 15.45 1.71 1.06
N ASP A 235 16.32 1.45 2.03
CA ASP A 235 16.33 0.19 2.79
C ASP A 235 15.03 0.03 3.59
N LEU A 236 14.55 1.12 4.22
CA LEU A 236 13.29 1.13 4.95
C LEU A 236 12.10 0.79 4.04
N VAL A 237 12.05 1.31 2.81
CA VAL A 237 10.99 0.98 1.83
C VAL A 237 11.00 -0.51 1.51
N GLN A 238 12.17 -1.11 1.28
CA GLN A 238 12.28 -2.55 1.02
C GLN A 238 11.85 -3.37 2.25
N ARG A 239 12.25 -2.95 3.45
CA ARG A 239 11.89 -3.61 4.71
C ARG A 239 10.40 -3.54 5.02
N LEU A 240 9.72 -2.46 4.63
CA LEU A 240 8.29 -2.25 4.86
C LEU A 240 7.39 -2.89 3.82
N GLU A 241 7.94 -3.43 2.72
CA GLU A 241 7.14 -4.07 1.67
C GLU A 241 6.16 -5.13 2.22
N PRO A 242 6.55 -6.06 3.12
CA PRO A 242 5.61 -7.03 3.68
C PRO A 242 4.49 -6.39 4.52
N VAL A 243 4.72 -5.23 5.14
CA VAL A 243 3.68 -4.51 5.89
C VAL A 243 2.66 -3.93 4.91
N ILE A 244 3.11 -3.29 3.83
CA ILE A 244 2.22 -2.73 2.81
C ILE A 244 1.36 -3.80 2.15
N MET A 245 1.89 -5.01 2.00
CA MET A 245 1.16 -6.14 1.43
C MET A 245 0.07 -6.71 2.35
N GLU A 246 0.20 -6.53 3.66
CA GLU A 246 -0.77 -6.98 4.67
C GLU A 246 -1.85 -5.92 4.97
N LEU A 247 -1.61 -4.64 4.61
CA LEU A 247 -2.53 -3.50 4.81
C LEU A 247 -3.71 -3.48 3.81
#